data_AF-A0AA43FGK6-F1
#
_entry.id   AF-A0AA43FGK6-F1
#
_cell.length_a   1.000
_cell.length_b   1.000
_cell.length_c   1.000
_cell.angle_alpha   90.00
_cell.angle_beta   90.00
_cell.angle_gamma   90.00
#
_symmetry.space_group_name_H-M   'P 1'
#
loop_
_entity.id
_entity.type
_entity.pdbx_description
1 polymer ?
#
loop_
_entity_poly.entity_id
_entity_poly.type
_entity_poly.pdbx_seq_one_letter_code
_entity_poly.pdbx_strand_id
1 'polypeptide(L)'
;MAEKQENMSGVLPSQALIELIGGGAITAPGSSGAQMASQVQPASVDLRLGPTAYRLQSSFLPQSDTVESKMSDLVMYELGLEKGAILERGAVYLIPLMEEMSLGVGVRGKTNPKSSTGRLDVFTRVITDNCSRFEEIAAGYHGRLYLEVVPRSFTIKVKAGQKLNQLRLFTNGASGGADSALTVKPGVVEGELSSLYRTEELLMDPEGVFIAQPGVRLADDGLLMGVDLTSQSGGPIGYKAKKNSHVIDLEKVAHYCADEFWEPIYPPRNGRLILEPEEFYIFASKERIRVPMSCAAEMVEFDAGSGELRTHYAGFFDPGFGYGRNGEVEGTKAVLEVRPHDVPFIIEDGQILFKMKYERMSQAPEIWYGAEIGSNYHDQVLRLAKQFKQM
;
A
#
# COMPACT_ATOMS: atom_id res chain seq x y z
N MET A 1 35.58 -12.94 9.32
CA MET A 1 35.63 -11.88 8.29
C MET A 1 34.25 -11.83 7.67
N ALA A 2 33.46 -10.78 7.97
CA ALA A 2 32.15 -10.63 7.38
C ALA A 2 32.34 -10.26 5.90
N GLU A 3 31.86 -11.11 4.99
CA GLU A 3 31.77 -10.75 3.58
C GLU A 3 30.94 -9.46 3.49
N LYS A 4 31.57 -8.42 2.96
CA LYS A 4 30.91 -7.13 2.71
C LYS A 4 29.97 -7.39 1.53
N GLN A 5 28.74 -7.76 1.82
CA GLN A 5 27.72 -8.04 0.82
C GLN A 5 27.57 -6.78 -0.05
N GLU A 6 27.89 -6.89 -1.34
CA GLU A 6 27.80 -5.75 -2.25
C GLU A 6 26.35 -5.26 -2.32
N ASN A 7 26.11 -4.01 -1.93
CA ASN A 7 24.78 -3.40 -1.99
C ASN A 7 24.33 -3.31 -3.45
N MET A 8 23.45 -4.22 -3.85
CA MET A 8 22.81 -4.23 -5.16
C MET A 8 21.79 -3.09 -5.27
N SER A 9 21.50 -2.67 -6.49
CA SER A 9 20.35 -1.79 -6.74
C SER A 9 19.04 -2.50 -6.36
N GLY A 10 18.13 -1.82 -5.67
CA GLY A 10 16.85 -2.41 -5.26
C GLY A 10 16.17 -1.67 -4.12
N VAL A 11 15.14 -2.29 -3.57
CA VAL A 11 14.40 -1.84 -2.39
C VAL A 11 15.27 -1.98 -1.14
N LEU A 12 15.35 -0.92 -0.33
CA LEU A 12 16.09 -0.94 0.92
C LEU A 12 15.36 -1.78 2.00
N PRO A 13 16.06 -2.75 2.62
CA PRO A 13 15.49 -3.57 3.68
C PRO A 13 15.48 -2.86 5.05
N SER A 14 14.80 -3.48 6.02
CA SER A 14 14.64 -2.97 7.38
C SER A 14 15.92 -2.46 8.04
N GLN A 15 17.02 -3.22 7.96
CA GLN A 15 18.30 -2.83 8.57
C GLN A 15 18.89 -1.56 7.94
N ALA A 16 18.78 -1.40 6.62
CA ALA A 16 19.23 -0.20 5.92
C ALA A 16 18.35 1.01 6.25
N LEU A 17 17.03 0.81 6.43
CA LEU A 17 16.11 1.86 6.86
C LEU A 17 16.42 2.33 8.29
N ILE A 18 16.75 1.39 9.19
CA ILE A 18 17.18 1.71 10.56
C ILE A 18 18.50 2.49 10.56
N GLU A 19 19.45 2.11 9.69
CA GLU A 19 20.70 2.86 9.51
C GLU A 19 20.46 4.29 9.00
N LEU A 20 19.54 4.48 8.05
CA LEU A 20 19.16 5.81 7.56
C LEU A 20 18.51 6.67 8.65
N ILE A 21 17.71 6.07 9.53
CA ILE A 21 17.14 6.76 10.71
C ILE A 21 18.27 7.14 11.67
N GLY A 22 19.17 6.20 12.01
CA GLY A 22 20.29 6.44 12.92
C GLY A 22 21.30 7.47 12.39
N GLY A 23 21.45 7.55 11.06
CA GLY A 23 22.28 8.51 10.36
C GLY A 23 21.62 9.86 10.08
N GLY A 24 20.34 10.05 10.45
CA GLY A 24 19.62 11.31 10.27
C GLY A 24 19.16 11.62 8.84
N ALA A 25 19.14 10.63 7.95
CA ALA A 25 18.56 10.78 6.61
C ALA A 25 17.02 10.73 6.64
N ILE A 26 16.45 10.07 7.65
CA ILE A 26 15.04 10.11 8.01
C ILE A 26 14.95 10.58 9.45
N THR A 27 14.33 11.73 9.69
CA THR A 27 14.21 12.31 11.03
C THR A 27 12.75 12.60 11.36
N ALA A 28 12.43 12.71 12.64
CA ALA A 28 11.14 13.22 13.08
C ALA A 28 11.36 14.04 14.36
N PRO A 29 11.34 15.38 14.29
CA PRO A 29 11.60 16.24 15.45
C PRO A 29 10.77 15.82 16.67
N GLY A 30 11.42 15.67 17.82
CA GLY A 30 10.78 15.23 19.07
C GLY A 30 10.54 13.71 19.22
N SER A 31 10.94 12.90 18.24
CA SER A 31 10.94 11.43 18.35
C SER A 31 12.34 10.90 18.64
N SER A 32 12.45 9.89 19.51
CA SER A 32 13.70 9.14 19.69
C SER A 32 13.96 8.18 18.53
N GLY A 33 15.22 7.82 18.29
CA GLY A 33 15.60 6.84 17.28
C GLY A 33 14.91 5.48 17.47
N ALA A 34 14.68 5.04 18.71
CA ALA A 34 13.95 3.82 19.02
C ALA A 34 12.46 3.90 18.63
N GLN A 35 11.81 5.05 18.87
CA GLN A 35 10.43 5.26 18.41
C GLN A 35 10.35 5.23 16.89
N MET A 36 11.32 5.82 16.19
CA MET A 36 11.36 5.78 14.73
C MET A 36 11.63 4.38 14.19
N ALA A 37 12.58 3.64 14.78
CA ALA A 37 12.90 2.26 14.37
C ALA A 37 11.71 1.31 14.54
N SER A 38 10.82 1.54 15.53
CA SER A 38 9.60 0.74 15.71
C SER A 38 8.57 0.87 14.59
N GLN A 39 8.75 1.84 13.68
CA GLN A 39 7.88 2.06 12.53
C GLN A 39 8.30 1.23 11.31
N VAL A 40 9.53 0.71 11.33
CA VAL A 40 10.15 0.01 10.20
C VAL A 40 9.46 -1.33 9.99
N GLN A 41 9.04 -1.56 8.76
CA GLN A 41 8.56 -2.83 8.21
C GLN A 41 9.72 -3.50 7.42
N PRO A 42 9.57 -4.74 6.92
CA PRO A 42 10.64 -5.43 6.21
C PRO A 42 11.24 -4.64 5.04
N ALA A 43 10.39 -3.90 4.30
CA ALA A 43 10.78 -3.15 3.11
C ALA A 43 10.09 -1.77 3.02
N SER A 44 9.66 -1.20 4.15
CA SER A 44 9.04 0.13 4.20
C SER A 44 9.09 0.74 5.61
N VAL A 45 8.71 2.01 5.73
CA VAL A 45 8.58 2.73 7.01
C VAL A 45 7.21 3.39 7.07
N ASP A 46 6.45 3.17 8.14
CA ASP A 46 5.20 3.87 8.35
C ASP A 46 5.43 5.38 8.58
N LEU A 47 4.58 6.22 7.97
CA LEU A 47 4.60 7.68 8.13
C LEU A 47 3.51 8.16 9.08
N ARG A 48 3.83 9.12 9.95
CA ARG A 48 2.95 9.60 11.02
C ARG A 48 2.36 10.97 10.71
N LEU A 49 1.06 11.10 10.97
CA LEU A 49 0.37 12.39 10.93
C LEU A 49 0.99 13.37 11.94
N GLY A 50 1.30 14.59 11.50
CA GLY A 50 1.68 15.69 12.38
C GLY A 50 0.50 16.21 13.22
N PRO A 51 0.71 17.29 13.98
CA PRO A 51 -0.27 17.80 14.94
C PRO A 51 -1.37 18.66 14.33
N THR A 52 -1.24 19.06 13.06
CA THR A 52 -2.16 19.99 12.39
C THR A 52 -2.63 19.43 11.05
N ALA A 53 -3.92 19.54 10.76
CA ALA A 53 -4.50 19.32 9.45
C ALA A 53 -5.03 20.64 8.87
N TYR A 54 -4.77 20.88 7.59
CA TYR A 54 -5.30 22.00 6.83
C TYR A 54 -6.45 21.50 5.97
N ARG A 55 -7.67 21.99 6.21
CA ARG A 55 -8.82 21.70 5.34
C ARG A 55 -8.68 22.57 4.09
N LEU A 56 -8.55 21.94 2.94
CA LEU A 56 -8.30 22.63 1.66
C LEU A 56 -9.56 22.73 0.81
N GLN A 57 -9.60 23.76 -0.03
CA GLN A 57 -10.60 23.89 -1.07
C GLN A 57 -10.45 22.80 -2.16
N SER A 58 -9.21 22.42 -2.50
CA SER A 58 -8.92 21.44 -3.54
C SER A 58 -7.57 20.75 -3.33
N SER A 59 -7.40 19.58 -3.94
CA SER A 59 -6.10 18.92 -4.13
C SER A 59 -5.20 19.73 -5.08
N PHE A 60 -3.88 19.57 -4.97
CA PHE A 60 -2.91 20.25 -5.84
C PHE A 60 -1.60 19.47 -5.97
N LEU A 61 -0.79 19.83 -6.97
CA LEU A 61 0.62 19.44 -7.08
C LEU A 61 1.50 20.69 -7.00
N PRO A 62 2.56 20.70 -6.16
CA PRO A 62 3.47 21.84 -6.01
C PRO A 62 4.13 22.28 -7.31
N GLN A 63 4.45 21.34 -8.21
CA GLN A 63 5.22 21.59 -9.43
C GLN A 63 6.62 22.12 -9.12
N SER A 64 6.86 23.42 -9.29
CA SER A 64 8.15 24.07 -9.00
C SER A 64 8.12 24.91 -7.72
N ASP A 65 7.03 24.84 -6.95
CA ASP A 65 6.86 25.56 -5.69
C ASP A 65 7.08 24.64 -4.47
N THR A 66 7.20 25.25 -3.29
CA THR A 66 7.04 24.52 -2.03
C THR A 66 5.56 24.24 -1.77
N VAL A 67 5.30 23.17 -1.02
CA VAL A 67 3.94 22.79 -0.61
C VAL A 67 3.30 23.92 0.20
N GLU A 68 4.03 24.52 1.14
CA GLU A 68 3.52 25.58 2.01
C GLU A 68 3.13 26.84 1.22
N SER A 69 3.96 27.26 0.27
CA SER A 69 3.68 28.42 -0.59
C SER A 69 2.35 28.22 -1.33
N LYS A 70 2.18 27.07 -1.98
CA LYS A 70 1.00 26.77 -2.79
C LYS A 70 -0.25 26.48 -1.99
N MET A 71 -0.09 25.88 -0.81
CA MET A 71 -1.21 25.58 0.08
C MET A 71 -1.84 26.84 0.65
N SER A 72 -1.06 27.91 0.87
CA SER A 72 -1.52 29.12 1.56
C SER A 72 -2.79 29.75 0.96
N ASP A 73 -2.93 29.71 -0.36
CA ASP A 73 -4.11 30.20 -1.10
C ASP A 73 -5.33 29.26 -1.06
N LEU A 74 -5.14 28.01 -0.61
CA LEU A 74 -6.14 26.94 -0.63
C LEU A 74 -6.68 26.58 0.76
N VAL A 75 -6.02 27.02 1.83
CA VAL A 75 -6.43 26.72 3.22
C VAL A 75 -7.75 27.41 3.51
N MET A 76 -8.76 26.63 3.89
CA MET A 76 -10.03 27.16 4.36
C MET A 76 -10.03 27.36 5.89
N TYR A 77 -9.48 26.39 6.63
CA TYR A 77 -9.25 26.47 8.07
C TYR A 77 -8.31 25.36 8.53
N GLU A 78 -7.79 25.52 9.75
CA GLU A 78 -6.90 24.57 10.42
C GLU A 78 -7.62 23.74 11.48
N LEU A 79 -7.13 22.53 11.71
CA LEU A 79 -7.62 21.59 12.71
C LEU A 79 -6.44 21.04 13.52
N GLY A 80 -6.53 21.10 14.84
CA GLY A 80 -5.57 20.42 15.72
C GLY A 80 -5.89 18.93 15.83
N LEU A 81 -4.88 18.06 15.66
CA LEU A 81 -5.00 16.61 15.70
C LEU A 81 -4.57 15.99 17.05
N GLU A 82 -4.06 16.77 17.99
CA GLU A 82 -3.55 16.27 19.29
C GLU A 82 -4.61 15.52 20.12
N LYS A 83 -5.84 16.04 20.16
CA LYS A 83 -6.99 15.41 20.84
C LYS A 83 -7.84 14.53 19.91
N GLY A 84 -7.41 14.41 18.67
CA GLY A 84 -8.15 13.81 17.56
C GLY A 84 -9.16 14.76 16.92
N ALA A 85 -9.32 14.67 15.60
CA ALA A 85 -10.24 15.47 14.80
C ALA A 85 -10.99 14.63 13.78
N ILE A 86 -12.17 15.10 13.39
CA ILE A 86 -13.01 14.48 12.36
C ILE A 86 -12.56 14.97 10.98
N LEU A 87 -12.29 14.03 10.09
CA LEU A 87 -12.11 14.28 8.67
C LEU A 87 -13.37 13.80 7.95
N GLU A 88 -14.09 14.75 7.34
CA GLU A 88 -15.38 14.50 6.72
C GLU A 88 -15.24 13.84 5.36
N ARG A 89 -16.25 13.03 5.01
CA ARG A 89 -16.32 12.38 3.71
C ARG A 89 -16.32 13.41 2.57
N GLY A 90 -15.46 13.18 1.59
CA GLY A 90 -15.31 14.01 0.39
C GLY A 90 -14.55 15.32 0.60
N ALA A 91 -14.13 15.64 1.83
CA ALA A 91 -13.31 16.81 2.10
C ALA A 91 -11.82 16.49 1.95
N VAL A 92 -11.05 17.49 1.49
CA VAL A 92 -9.60 17.39 1.29
C VAL A 92 -8.88 17.98 2.49
N TYR A 93 -7.97 17.21 3.07
CA TYR A 93 -7.11 17.64 4.16
C TYR A 93 -5.66 17.43 3.79
N LEU A 94 -4.81 18.42 4.06
CA LEU A 94 -3.36 18.26 3.97
C LEU A 94 -2.77 18.25 5.37
N ILE A 95 -1.97 17.24 5.68
CA ILE A 95 -1.40 17.04 7.01
C ILE A 95 0.13 16.94 6.84
N PRO A 96 0.91 17.91 7.34
CA PRO A 96 2.36 17.74 7.40
C PRO A 96 2.67 16.48 8.23
N LEU A 97 3.52 15.61 7.70
CA LEU A 97 3.94 14.41 8.41
C LEU A 97 4.96 14.78 9.49
N MET A 98 5.13 13.90 10.48
CA MET A 98 6.16 14.06 11.50
C MET A 98 7.56 13.81 10.93
N GLU A 99 7.65 12.92 9.92
CA GLU A 99 8.91 12.57 9.27
C GLU A 99 9.36 13.63 8.26
N GLU A 100 10.67 13.89 8.28
CA GLU A 100 11.41 14.73 7.34
C GLU A 100 12.54 13.92 6.71
N MET A 101 12.96 14.34 5.52
CA MET A 101 13.90 13.61 4.68
C MET A 101 15.16 14.45 4.43
N SER A 102 16.29 13.77 4.42
CA SER A 102 17.58 14.28 3.95
C SER A 102 18.32 13.17 3.23
N LEU A 103 17.78 12.74 2.10
CA LEU A 103 18.23 11.56 1.37
C LEU A 103 19.55 11.83 0.63
N GLY A 104 20.36 10.79 0.45
CA GLY A 104 21.52 10.84 -0.45
C GLY A 104 21.09 10.81 -1.92
N VAL A 105 21.94 11.33 -2.82
CA VAL A 105 21.66 11.43 -4.28
C VAL A 105 21.36 10.10 -4.97
N GLY A 106 21.77 8.97 -4.38
CA GLY A 106 21.48 7.62 -4.88
C GLY A 106 20.22 6.97 -4.31
N VAL A 107 19.48 7.67 -3.45
CA VAL A 107 18.31 7.14 -2.74
C VAL A 107 17.07 7.94 -3.11
N ARG A 108 16.05 7.24 -3.61
CA ARG A 108 14.72 7.80 -3.91
C ARG A 108 13.65 7.02 -3.17
N GLY A 109 12.43 7.54 -3.15
CA GLY A 109 11.31 6.91 -2.44
C GLY A 109 10.03 6.80 -3.26
N LYS A 110 9.18 5.87 -2.85
CA LYS A 110 7.79 5.77 -3.25
C LYS A 110 6.94 5.53 -2.02
N THR A 111 5.73 6.08 -2.00
CA THR A 111 4.80 5.90 -0.87
C THR A 111 3.52 5.23 -1.32
N ASN A 112 2.85 4.52 -0.41
CA ASN A 112 1.52 3.95 -0.66
C ASN A 112 0.67 4.03 0.61
N PRO A 113 -0.66 4.07 0.50
CA PRO A 113 -1.54 3.88 1.64
C PRO A 113 -1.24 2.55 2.34
N LYS A 114 -1.41 2.52 3.65
CA LYS A 114 -1.43 1.24 4.38
C LYS A 114 -2.70 0.48 4.01
N SER A 115 -2.61 -0.84 3.99
CA SER A 115 -3.77 -1.70 3.67
C SER A 115 -4.99 -1.46 4.59
N SER A 116 -4.78 -1.10 5.86
CA SER A 116 -5.89 -0.71 6.75
C SER A 116 -6.57 0.62 6.35
N THR A 117 -5.83 1.52 5.72
CA THR A 117 -6.32 2.81 5.20
C THR A 117 -7.15 2.59 3.94
N GLY A 118 -6.65 1.75 3.02
CA GLY A 118 -7.38 1.33 1.82
C GLY A 118 -8.72 0.65 2.16
N ARG A 119 -8.73 -0.27 3.12
CA ARG A 119 -9.98 -0.93 3.59
C ARG A 119 -11.00 -0.01 4.26
N LEU A 120 -10.65 1.23 4.56
CA LEU A 120 -11.61 2.26 5.02
C LEU A 120 -12.00 3.22 3.91
N ASP A 121 -11.56 2.97 2.68
CA ASP A 121 -11.75 3.85 1.53
C ASP A 121 -11.30 5.28 1.86
N VAL A 122 -10.13 5.37 2.51
CA VAL A 122 -9.48 6.64 2.82
C VAL A 122 -8.38 6.84 1.80
N PHE A 123 -8.60 7.81 0.92
CA PHE A 123 -7.63 8.15 -0.08
C PHE A 123 -6.51 9.00 0.50
N THR A 124 -5.27 8.61 0.21
CA THR A 124 -4.11 9.35 0.68
C THR A 124 -3.07 9.49 -0.40
N ARG A 125 -2.39 10.64 -0.45
CA ARG A 125 -1.26 10.87 -1.34
C ARG A 125 -0.17 11.65 -0.63
N VAL A 126 1.07 11.18 -0.72
CA VAL A 126 2.20 11.97 -0.23
C VAL A 126 2.59 13.00 -1.28
N ILE A 127 2.88 14.21 -0.80
CA ILE A 127 3.35 15.35 -1.58
C ILE A 127 4.66 15.83 -0.93
N THR A 128 5.62 16.19 -1.77
CA THR A 128 6.88 16.81 -1.37
C THR A 128 7.06 18.14 -2.10
N ASP A 129 7.96 19.00 -1.61
CA ASP A 129 8.31 20.21 -2.34
C ASP A 129 8.84 19.90 -3.75
N ASN A 130 8.58 20.80 -4.70
CA ASN A 130 9.09 20.72 -6.07
C ASN A 130 8.75 19.41 -6.81
N CYS A 131 7.59 18.79 -6.51
CA CYS A 131 7.16 17.56 -7.17
C CYS A 131 6.06 17.80 -8.22
N SER A 132 6.17 17.09 -9.34
CA SER A 132 5.17 17.04 -10.41
C SER A 132 4.32 15.76 -10.36
N ARG A 133 4.58 14.88 -9.40
CA ARG A 133 3.90 13.60 -9.19
C ARG A 133 3.64 13.38 -7.71
N PHE A 134 2.49 12.79 -7.41
CA PHE A 134 2.16 12.30 -6.08
C PHE A 134 2.95 11.04 -5.78
N GLU A 135 3.18 10.78 -4.50
CA GLU A 135 3.70 9.52 -3.96
C GLU A 135 5.12 9.14 -4.40
N GLU A 136 5.80 10.01 -5.15
CA GLU A 136 7.21 9.86 -5.52
C GLU A 136 8.05 10.84 -4.72
N ILE A 137 9.13 10.33 -4.12
CA ILE A 137 10.16 11.15 -3.45
C ILE A 137 11.40 11.12 -4.33
N ALA A 138 11.82 12.29 -4.79
CA ALA A 138 12.97 12.44 -5.68
C ALA A 138 14.26 11.93 -5.06
N ALA A 139 15.20 11.51 -5.91
CA ALA A 139 16.52 11.11 -5.47
C ALA A 139 17.23 12.30 -4.79
N GLY A 140 17.82 12.09 -3.61
CA GLY A 140 18.48 13.17 -2.87
C GLY A 140 17.53 14.22 -2.27
N TYR A 141 16.23 13.92 -2.16
CA TYR A 141 15.26 14.85 -1.61
C TYR A 141 15.60 15.28 -0.18
N HIS A 142 15.49 16.59 0.07
CA HIS A 142 15.66 17.21 1.38
C HIS A 142 14.46 18.10 1.69
N GLY A 143 13.73 17.81 2.77
CA GLY A 143 12.56 18.59 3.17
C GLY A 143 11.47 17.78 3.87
N ARG A 144 10.32 18.44 4.06
CA ARG A 144 9.15 17.89 4.76
C ARG A 144 8.28 17.07 3.83
N LEU A 145 7.56 16.12 4.40
CA LEU A 145 6.54 15.36 3.69
C LEU A 145 5.15 15.81 4.13
N TYR A 146 4.20 15.78 3.21
CA TYR A 146 2.81 16.13 3.49
C TYR A 146 1.91 15.00 2.99
N LEU A 147 0.90 14.65 3.77
CA LEU A 147 -0.10 13.67 3.40
C LEU A 147 -1.42 14.37 3.10
N GLU A 148 -1.84 14.31 1.84
CA GLU A 148 -3.21 14.56 1.48
C GLU A 148 -4.08 13.39 1.96
N VAL A 149 -5.20 13.68 2.62
CA VAL A 149 -6.15 12.69 3.14
C VAL A 149 -7.56 13.09 2.71
N VAL A 150 -8.26 12.17 2.04
CA VAL A 150 -9.64 12.35 1.54
C VAL A 150 -10.44 11.09 1.89
N PRO A 151 -11.23 11.09 2.98
CA PRO A 151 -12.14 9.99 3.28
C PRO A 151 -13.24 9.90 2.20
N ARG A 152 -13.45 8.72 1.59
CA ARG A 152 -14.39 8.55 0.47
C ARG A 152 -15.68 7.84 0.84
N SER A 153 -15.63 6.75 1.61
CA SER A 153 -16.85 6.06 2.08
C SER A 153 -17.27 6.47 3.49
N PHE A 154 -16.31 6.54 4.42
CA PHE A 154 -16.58 6.77 5.83
C PHE A 154 -16.00 8.10 6.31
N THR A 155 -16.73 8.83 7.15
CA THR A 155 -16.13 9.88 7.99
C THR A 155 -15.23 9.22 9.03
N ILE A 156 -14.01 9.72 9.18
CA ILE A 156 -13.00 9.16 10.09
C ILE A 156 -12.60 10.15 11.17
N LYS A 157 -12.22 9.65 12.34
CA LYS A 157 -11.52 10.44 13.36
C LYS A 157 -10.06 10.02 13.41
N VAL A 158 -9.17 10.99 13.20
CA VAL A 158 -7.72 10.77 13.20
C VAL A 158 -7.05 11.57 14.31
N LYS A 159 -5.83 11.15 14.70
CA LYS A 159 -5.00 11.81 15.72
C LYS A 159 -3.56 11.89 15.26
N ALA A 160 -2.82 12.89 15.76
CA ALA A 160 -1.39 13.00 15.57
C ALA A 160 -0.67 11.68 15.95
N GLY A 161 0.37 11.33 15.19
CA GLY A 161 1.12 10.08 15.36
C GLY A 161 0.47 8.84 14.74
N GLN A 162 -0.78 8.90 14.27
CA GLN A 162 -1.38 7.78 13.54
C GLN A 162 -0.75 7.58 12.17
N LYS A 163 -0.80 6.34 11.69
CA LYS A 163 -0.06 5.88 10.51
C LYS A 163 -1.04 5.46 9.44
N LEU A 164 -1.17 6.26 8.38
CA LEU A 164 -2.10 6.02 7.27
C LEU A 164 -1.39 5.63 5.97
N ASN A 165 -0.12 5.99 5.86
CA ASN A 165 0.71 5.82 4.66
C ASN A 165 2.09 5.29 5.05
N GLN A 166 2.85 4.78 4.09
CA GLN A 166 4.13 4.13 4.29
C GLN A 166 5.07 4.41 3.11
N LEU A 167 6.36 4.53 3.42
CA LEU A 167 7.43 4.87 2.50
C LEU A 167 8.31 3.65 2.22
N ARG A 168 8.55 3.36 0.94
CA ARG A 168 9.56 2.42 0.45
C ARG A 168 10.69 3.20 -0.21
N LEU A 169 11.94 2.93 0.19
CA LEU A 169 13.12 3.55 -0.40
C LEU A 169 13.85 2.59 -1.32
N PHE A 170 14.52 3.15 -2.32
CA PHE A 170 15.26 2.42 -3.34
C PHE A 170 16.68 3.00 -3.45
N THR A 171 17.65 2.12 -3.67
CA THR A 171 19.04 2.49 -3.98
C THR A 171 19.42 2.01 -5.37
N ASN A 172 20.27 2.76 -6.07
CA ASN A 172 20.88 2.34 -7.34
C ASN A 172 22.16 1.50 -7.16
N GLY A 173 22.55 1.21 -5.92
CA GLY A 173 23.81 0.50 -5.61
C GLY A 173 25.06 1.34 -5.91
N ALA A 174 26.25 0.80 -5.62
CA ALA A 174 27.53 1.51 -5.78
C ALA A 174 28.00 1.66 -7.25
N SER A 175 27.39 0.92 -8.18
CA SER A 175 27.74 0.91 -9.61
C SER A 175 26.93 1.89 -10.46
N GLY A 176 25.94 2.58 -9.88
CA GLY A 176 25.20 3.65 -10.56
C GLY A 176 25.99 4.96 -10.54
N GLY A 177 26.73 5.26 -11.61
CA GLY A 177 27.30 6.59 -11.82
C GLY A 177 26.21 7.68 -11.77
N ALA A 178 26.62 8.92 -11.49
CA ALA A 178 25.72 10.08 -11.30
C ALA A 178 24.76 10.35 -12.48
N ASP A 179 25.03 9.80 -13.67
CA ASP A 179 24.21 9.90 -14.88
C ASP A 179 23.13 8.80 -15.04
N SER A 180 23.07 7.79 -14.16
CA SER A 180 22.06 6.71 -14.22
C SER A 180 20.74 7.06 -13.51
N ALA A 181 20.64 8.24 -12.89
CA ALA A 181 19.53 8.64 -12.03
C ALA A 181 18.15 8.73 -12.73
N LEU A 182 18.11 8.64 -14.06
CA LEU A 182 16.88 8.82 -14.85
C LEU A 182 16.22 7.54 -15.37
N THR A 183 16.86 6.36 -15.37
CA THR A 183 16.25 5.19 -16.05
C THR A 183 16.67 3.81 -15.51
N VAL A 184 16.59 3.57 -14.20
CA VAL A 184 16.50 2.18 -13.70
C VAL A 184 15.11 2.01 -13.09
N LYS A 185 14.19 1.44 -13.87
CA LYS A 185 12.93 0.94 -13.32
C LYS A 185 13.30 -0.17 -12.33
N PRO A 186 13.01 -0.04 -11.03
CA PRO A 186 13.40 -1.02 -10.00
C PRO A 186 12.65 -2.36 -10.09
N GLY A 187 11.94 -2.60 -11.19
CA GLY A 187 11.16 -3.81 -11.39
C GLY A 187 12.02 -4.97 -11.87
N VAL A 188 11.62 -6.17 -11.49
CA VAL A 188 12.13 -7.41 -12.08
C VAL A 188 11.80 -7.42 -13.58
N VAL A 189 12.81 -7.57 -14.44
CA VAL A 189 12.64 -7.58 -15.91
C VAL A 189 12.04 -8.93 -16.35
N GLU A 190 11.32 -8.98 -17.48
CA GLU A 190 10.57 -10.15 -17.98
C GLU A 190 11.27 -11.51 -17.81
N GLY A 191 12.53 -11.62 -18.25
CA GLY A 191 13.31 -12.87 -18.16
C GLY A 191 13.67 -13.27 -16.72
N GLU A 192 13.81 -12.28 -15.84
CA GLU A 192 14.04 -12.50 -14.41
C GLU A 192 12.75 -12.89 -13.70
N LEU A 193 11.59 -12.28 -14.05
CA LEU A 193 10.31 -12.61 -13.42
C LEU A 193 9.87 -14.02 -13.78
N SER A 194 10.05 -14.43 -15.03
CA SER A 194 9.77 -15.81 -15.46
C SER A 194 10.64 -16.84 -14.74
N SER A 195 11.89 -16.50 -14.47
CA SER A 195 12.81 -17.35 -13.72
C SER A 195 12.37 -17.43 -12.26
N LEU A 196 12.14 -16.28 -11.63
CA LEU A 196 11.67 -16.15 -10.25
C LEU A 196 10.34 -16.91 -10.04
N TYR A 197 9.40 -16.79 -10.99
CA TYR A 197 8.11 -17.48 -10.97
C TYR A 197 8.26 -18.98 -10.77
N ARG A 198 9.18 -19.60 -11.52
CA ARG A 198 9.41 -21.05 -11.46
C ARG A 198 10.25 -21.48 -10.27
N THR A 199 11.25 -20.69 -9.90
CA THR A 199 12.16 -21.06 -8.80
C THR A 199 11.53 -20.88 -7.42
N GLU A 200 10.69 -19.86 -7.27
CA GLU A 200 10.08 -19.48 -5.99
C GLU A 200 8.58 -19.79 -5.93
N GLU A 201 8.04 -20.41 -6.97
CA GLU A 201 6.64 -20.84 -7.10
C GLU A 201 5.64 -19.72 -6.77
N LEU A 202 5.78 -18.56 -7.42
CA LEU A 202 5.15 -17.30 -6.96
C LEU A 202 3.61 -17.31 -6.89
N LEU A 203 2.94 -18.23 -7.59
CA LEU A 203 1.49 -18.24 -7.72
C LEU A 203 0.92 -19.65 -7.55
N MET A 204 0.03 -19.79 -6.57
CA MET A 204 -0.70 -21.02 -6.30
C MET A 204 -2.17 -20.87 -6.71
N ASP A 205 -2.80 -21.99 -7.03
CA ASP A 205 -4.24 -22.09 -7.21
C ASP A 205 -4.99 -21.95 -5.85
N PRO A 206 -6.33 -21.88 -5.85
CA PRO A 206 -7.10 -21.75 -4.60
C PRO A 206 -6.84 -22.89 -3.60
N GLU A 207 -6.41 -24.06 -4.08
CA GLU A 207 -6.10 -25.27 -3.30
C GLU A 207 -4.65 -25.29 -2.77
N GLY A 208 -3.82 -24.29 -3.10
CA GLY A 208 -2.44 -24.19 -2.62
C GLY A 208 -1.42 -24.89 -3.52
N VAL A 209 -1.81 -25.34 -4.71
CA VAL A 209 -0.93 -26.03 -5.66
C VAL A 209 -0.31 -25.04 -6.64
N PHE A 210 0.99 -25.18 -6.89
CA PHE A 210 1.72 -24.29 -7.81
C PHE A 210 1.18 -24.36 -9.24
N ILE A 211 0.90 -23.19 -9.81
CA ILE A 211 0.45 -23.06 -11.19
C ILE A 211 1.67 -23.12 -12.12
N ALA A 212 2.10 -24.34 -12.50
CA ALA A 212 3.28 -24.53 -13.35
C ALA A 212 3.16 -23.89 -14.75
N GLN A 213 1.93 -23.74 -15.25
CA GLN A 213 1.64 -23.11 -16.55
C GLN A 213 0.76 -21.87 -16.34
N PRO A 214 1.36 -20.68 -16.09
CA PRO A 214 0.60 -19.48 -15.74
C PRO A 214 -0.27 -18.94 -16.88
N GLY A 215 0.02 -19.29 -18.13
CA GLY A 215 -0.67 -18.72 -19.29
C GLY A 215 -0.62 -17.18 -19.24
N VAL A 216 -1.79 -16.53 -19.35
CA VAL A 216 -1.90 -15.07 -19.28
C VAL A 216 -1.57 -14.49 -17.90
N ARG A 217 -1.49 -15.30 -16.83
CA ARG A 217 -1.23 -14.82 -15.47
C ARG A 217 0.19 -14.28 -15.27
N LEU A 218 1.13 -14.70 -16.11
CA LEU A 218 2.48 -14.15 -16.12
C LEU A 218 2.60 -13.17 -17.29
N ALA A 219 2.65 -11.88 -16.98
CA ALA A 219 2.88 -10.80 -17.95
C ALA A 219 4.31 -10.25 -17.82
N ASP A 220 4.75 -9.47 -18.81
CA ASP A 220 6.14 -9.00 -18.92
C ASP A 220 6.62 -8.21 -17.68
N ASP A 221 5.70 -7.47 -17.05
CA ASP A 221 6.00 -6.57 -15.93
C ASP A 221 5.24 -6.89 -14.64
N GLY A 222 4.68 -8.11 -14.50
CA GLY A 222 4.03 -8.53 -13.26
C GLY A 222 3.12 -9.77 -13.38
N LEU A 223 2.57 -10.19 -12.24
CA LEU A 223 1.59 -11.29 -12.17
C LEU A 223 0.17 -10.75 -12.18
N LEU A 224 -0.64 -11.21 -13.12
CA LEU A 224 -2.05 -10.86 -13.21
C LEU A 224 -2.86 -11.71 -12.25
N MET A 225 -3.77 -11.08 -11.51
CA MET A 225 -4.55 -11.74 -10.45
C MET A 225 -6.04 -11.59 -10.74
N GLY A 226 -6.77 -12.69 -10.57
CA GLY A 226 -8.21 -12.76 -10.71
C GLY A 226 -8.94 -12.46 -9.38
N VAL A 227 -10.20 -12.05 -9.48
CA VAL A 227 -11.10 -11.95 -8.32
C VAL A 227 -11.76 -13.29 -8.00
N ASP A 228 -11.91 -13.61 -6.72
CA ASP A 228 -12.67 -14.78 -6.26
C ASP A 228 -14.12 -14.37 -5.97
N LEU A 229 -15.07 -14.93 -6.72
CA LEU A 229 -16.50 -14.76 -6.47
C LEU A 229 -17.17 -16.07 -6.00
N THR A 230 -16.36 -17.03 -5.55
CA THR A 230 -16.82 -18.30 -4.97
C THR A 230 -16.74 -18.27 -3.45
N SER A 231 -17.65 -19.00 -2.79
CA SER A 231 -17.63 -19.15 -1.34
C SER A 231 -17.41 -20.60 -0.96
N GLN A 232 -16.27 -20.90 -0.33
CA GLN A 232 -15.95 -22.27 0.11
C GLN A 232 -16.80 -22.71 1.31
N SER A 233 -17.20 -21.77 2.18
CA SER A 233 -17.88 -22.05 3.46
C SER A 233 -19.30 -21.46 3.55
N GLY A 234 -19.84 -20.94 2.45
CA GLY A 234 -21.13 -20.24 2.43
C GLY A 234 -21.10 -18.82 3.02
N GLY A 235 -19.92 -18.33 3.43
CA GLY A 235 -19.70 -16.95 3.86
C GLY A 235 -19.72 -15.92 2.71
N PRO A 236 -19.62 -14.62 3.04
CA PRO A 236 -19.55 -13.56 2.04
C PRO A 236 -18.27 -13.65 1.20
N ILE A 237 -18.38 -13.31 -0.08
CA ILE A 237 -17.28 -13.21 -1.05
C ILE A 237 -16.68 -11.80 -1.13
N GLY A 238 -17.37 -10.82 -0.55
CA GLY A 238 -16.94 -9.44 -0.53
C GLY A 238 -17.81 -8.59 0.39
N TYR A 239 -17.46 -7.30 0.48
CA TYR A 239 -18.22 -6.31 1.22
C TYR A 239 -18.39 -5.04 0.39
N LYS A 240 -19.58 -4.46 0.40
CA LYS A 240 -19.85 -3.11 -0.13
C LYS A 240 -19.94 -2.13 1.05
N ALA A 241 -19.29 -0.97 0.94
CA ALA A 241 -19.41 0.05 1.98
C ALA A 241 -20.84 0.62 2.03
N LYS A 242 -21.37 0.82 3.24
CA LYS A 242 -22.65 1.52 3.42
C LYS A 242 -22.49 3.01 3.18
N LYS A 243 -23.51 3.61 2.55
CA LYS A 243 -23.55 5.06 2.28
C LYS A 243 -23.69 5.92 3.52
N ASN A 244 -24.31 5.39 4.58
CA ASN A 244 -24.57 6.13 5.80
C ASN A 244 -24.14 5.26 6.99
N SER A 245 -23.10 5.72 7.69
CA SER A 245 -22.58 5.07 8.89
C SER A 245 -22.19 6.12 9.92
N HIS A 246 -21.89 5.68 11.14
CA HIS A 246 -21.23 6.53 12.12
C HIS A 246 -19.76 6.81 11.75
N VAL A 247 -19.11 7.67 12.54
CA VAL A 247 -17.68 7.97 12.41
C VAL A 247 -16.84 6.77 12.84
N ILE A 248 -15.78 6.47 12.07
CA ILE A 248 -14.77 5.48 12.46
C ILE A 248 -13.59 6.19 13.14
N ASP A 249 -13.49 6.06 14.45
CA ASP A 249 -12.30 6.44 15.21
C ASP A 249 -11.15 5.45 14.99
N LEU A 250 -10.06 5.91 14.38
CA LEU A 250 -8.93 5.08 14.01
C LEU A 250 -8.13 4.56 15.23
N GLU A 251 -8.28 5.15 16.42
CA GLU A 251 -7.67 4.63 17.66
C GLU A 251 -8.37 3.34 18.14
N LYS A 252 -9.63 3.12 17.75
CA LYS A 252 -10.42 1.97 18.21
C LYS A 252 -10.22 0.74 17.34
N VAL A 253 -9.36 -0.17 17.78
CA VAL A 253 -9.12 -1.48 17.14
C VAL A 253 -10.16 -2.50 17.62
N ALA A 254 -10.63 -3.36 16.72
CA ALA A 254 -11.60 -4.44 16.99
C ALA A 254 -12.86 -3.99 17.76
N HIS A 255 -13.38 -2.81 17.44
CA HIS A 255 -14.45 -2.16 18.18
C HIS A 255 -15.80 -2.23 17.47
N TYR A 256 -15.83 -1.92 16.18
CA TYR A 256 -17.08 -1.75 15.43
C TYR A 256 -17.62 -3.08 14.92
N CYS A 257 -18.95 -3.20 14.87
CA CYS A 257 -19.60 -4.32 14.22
C CYS A 257 -19.61 -4.08 12.71
N ALA A 258 -19.21 -5.08 11.91
CA ALA A 258 -19.03 -4.88 10.48
C ALA A 258 -20.35 -4.55 9.75
N ASP A 259 -21.47 -5.14 10.19
CA ASP A 259 -22.81 -4.93 9.65
C ASP A 259 -23.33 -3.49 9.82
N GLU A 260 -22.77 -2.67 10.71
CA GLU A 260 -23.10 -1.26 10.85
C GLU A 260 -22.49 -0.40 9.71
N PHE A 261 -21.44 -0.89 9.04
CA PHE A 261 -20.65 -0.13 8.07
C PHE A 261 -20.56 -0.79 6.68
N TRP A 262 -20.82 -2.10 6.61
CA TRP A 262 -20.65 -2.91 5.40
C TRP A 262 -21.90 -3.74 5.09
N GLU A 263 -22.15 -3.92 3.80
CA GLU A 263 -23.13 -4.85 3.26
C GLU A 263 -22.39 -6.10 2.76
N PRO A 264 -22.62 -7.29 3.35
CA PRO A 264 -21.98 -8.52 2.89
C PRO A 264 -22.50 -8.92 1.51
N ILE A 265 -21.59 -9.35 0.63
CA ILE A 265 -21.89 -9.80 -0.72
C ILE A 265 -21.75 -11.33 -0.74
N TYR A 266 -22.77 -12.02 -1.24
CA TYR A 266 -22.78 -13.48 -1.37
C TYR A 266 -22.67 -13.90 -2.84
N PRO A 267 -22.26 -15.14 -3.14
CA PRO A 267 -22.11 -15.63 -4.51
C PRO A 267 -23.37 -15.39 -5.34
N PRO A 268 -23.26 -14.76 -6.53
CA PRO A 268 -24.41 -14.51 -7.39
C PRO A 268 -24.92 -15.82 -8.01
N ARG A 269 -26.26 -15.98 -8.08
CA ARG A 269 -26.89 -17.21 -8.63
C ARG A 269 -26.53 -17.52 -10.08
N ASN A 270 -26.25 -16.49 -10.87
CA ASN A 270 -25.91 -16.58 -12.30
C ASN A 270 -24.40 -16.43 -12.56
N GLY A 271 -23.56 -16.45 -11.52
CA GLY A 271 -22.10 -16.30 -11.64
C GLY A 271 -21.61 -14.89 -11.99
N ARG A 272 -22.49 -13.89 -12.05
CA ARG A 272 -22.17 -12.51 -12.44
C ARG A 272 -22.55 -11.54 -11.34
N LEU A 273 -21.62 -10.68 -10.96
CA LEU A 273 -21.86 -9.58 -10.01
C LEU A 273 -21.79 -8.25 -10.74
N ILE A 274 -22.79 -7.40 -10.54
CA ILE A 274 -22.78 -6.02 -11.05
C ILE A 274 -22.26 -5.12 -9.94
N LEU A 275 -21.20 -4.38 -10.23
CA LEU A 275 -20.67 -3.34 -9.37
C LEU A 275 -21.30 -1.99 -9.76
N GLU A 276 -21.78 -1.27 -8.76
CA GLU A 276 -22.39 0.05 -8.94
C GLU A 276 -21.28 1.12 -9.06
N PRO A 277 -21.47 2.14 -9.93
CA PRO A 277 -20.52 3.24 -10.06
C PRO A 277 -20.34 3.97 -8.74
N GLU A 278 -19.10 4.37 -8.44
CA GLU A 278 -18.75 5.16 -7.25
C GLU A 278 -19.10 4.50 -5.91
N GLU A 279 -19.37 3.19 -5.89
CA GLU A 279 -19.46 2.41 -4.67
C GLU A 279 -18.11 1.73 -4.38
N PHE A 280 -17.85 1.51 -3.09
CA PHE A 280 -16.62 0.88 -2.63
C PHE A 280 -16.83 -0.58 -2.28
N TYR A 281 -15.97 -1.45 -2.82
CA TYR A 281 -16.02 -2.88 -2.62
C TYR A 281 -14.70 -3.42 -2.10
N ILE A 282 -14.77 -4.43 -1.23
CA ILE A 282 -13.62 -5.25 -0.83
C ILE A 282 -13.87 -6.67 -1.32
N PHE A 283 -12.92 -7.22 -2.08
CA PHE A 283 -12.89 -8.61 -2.52
C PHE A 283 -11.56 -9.27 -2.16
N ALA A 284 -11.41 -10.55 -2.48
CA ALA A 284 -10.16 -11.28 -2.37
C ALA A 284 -9.75 -11.85 -3.74
N SER A 285 -8.46 -12.06 -3.92
CA SER A 285 -7.92 -12.70 -5.12
C SER A 285 -8.32 -14.17 -5.18
N LYS A 286 -8.45 -14.70 -6.39
CA LYS A 286 -8.69 -16.12 -6.62
C LYS A 286 -7.42 -16.92 -6.37
N GLU A 287 -6.33 -16.52 -7.01
CA GLU A 287 -5.02 -17.12 -6.84
C GLU A 287 -4.40 -16.69 -5.50
N ARG A 288 -3.49 -17.52 -4.98
CA ARG A 288 -2.71 -17.24 -3.76
C ARG A 288 -1.30 -16.83 -4.16
N ILE A 289 -0.86 -15.66 -3.74
CA ILE A 289 0.43 -15.08 -4.11
C ILE A 289 1.51 -15.34 -3.05
N ARG A 290 2.75 -15.49 -3.49
CA ARG A 290 3.94 -15.56 -2.64
C ARG A 290 4.92 -14.43 -2.96
N VAL A 291 5.45 -13.78 -1.94
CA VAL A 291 6.50 -12.74 -2.05
C VAL A 291 7.76 -13.24 -1.34
N PRO A 292 8.76 -13.74 -2.10
CA PRO A 292 9.99 -14.29 -1.52
C PRO A 292 10.83 -13.25 -0.78
N MET A 293 11.74 -13.68 0.09
CA MET A 293 12.60 -12.79 0.87
C MET A 293 13.54 -11.90 0.03
N SER A 294 13.80 -12.29 -1.22
CA SER A 294 14.62 -11.55 -2.18
C SER A 294 13.87 -10.42 -2.87
N CYS A 295 12.55 -10.33 -2.71
CA CYS A 295 11.70 -9.38 -3.42
C CYS A 295 10.71 -8.70 -2.46
N ALA A 296 10.35 -7.48 -2.80
CA ALA A 296 9.09 -6.90 -2.38
C ALA A 296 8.11 -6.95 -3.56
N ALA A 297 6.83 -6.68 -3.29
CA ALA A 297 5.86 -6.51 -4.36
C ALA A 297 5.00 -5.26 -4.16
N GLU A 298 4.34 -4.87 -5.24
CA GLU A 298 3.38 -3.78 -5.28
C GLU A 298 2.18 -4.19 -6.13
N MET A 299 0.99 -4.02 -5.58
CA MET A 299 -0.25 -4.13 -6.35
C MET A 299 -0.43 -2.85 -7.17
N VAL A 300 -0.63 -3.00 -8.48
CA VAL A 300 -0.92 -1.90 -9.40
C VAL A 300 -2.14 -2.21 -10.25
N GLU A 301 -2.77 -1.15 -10.78
CA GLU A 301 -3.85 -1.29 -11.74
C GLU A 301 -3.39 -2.07 -12.99
N PHE A 302 -4.23 -2.99 -13.46
CA PHE A 302 -3.91 -3.89 -14.56
C PHE A 302 -3.73 -3.15 -15.90
N ASP A 303 -4.60 -2.19 -16.23
CA ASP A 303 -4.49 -1.31 -17.39
C ASP A 303 -5.51 -0.15 -17.33
N ALA A 304 -5.09 1.06 -17.73
CA ALA A 304 -5.97 2.22 -17.89
C ALA A 304 -6.94 2.09 -19.08
N GLY A 305 -6.69 1.13 -19.99
CA GLY A 305 -7.56 0.80 -21.12
C GLY A 305 -8.88 0.11 -20.74
N SER A 306 -9.03 -0.41 -19.51
CA SER A 306 -10.31 -0.99 -19.05
C SER A 306 -11.33 0.06 -18.61
N GLY A 307 -10.94 1.35 -18.52
CA GLY A 307 -11.75 2.57 -18.41
C GLY A 307 -12.61 2.72 -17.15
N GLU A 308 -13.36 1.68 -16.80
CA GLU A 308 -14.55 1.71 -15.95
C GLU A 308 -14.31 1.03 -14.61
N LEU A 309 -13.24 0.24 -14.45
CA LEU A 309 -12.92 -0.43 -13.19
C LEU A 309 -11.49 -0.13 -12.75
N ARG A 310 -11.35 0.56 -11.61
CA ARG A 310 -10.05 0.78 -10.97
C ARG A 310 -9.96 -0.01 -9.69
N THR A 311 -8.82 -0.66 -9.49
CA THR A 311 -8.41 -1.08 -8.15
C THR A 311 -7.91 0.15 -7.43
N HIS A 312 -8.71 0.66 -6.50
CA HIS A 312 -8.30 1.79 -5.68
C HIS A 312 -7.31 1.28 -4.63
N TYR A 313 -6.33 2.10 -4.25
CA TYR A 313 -5.40 1.81 -3.15
C TYR A 313 -4.40 0.68 -3.41
N ALA A 314 -3.73 0.73 -4.57
CA ALA A 314 -2.43 0.10 -4.81
C ALA A 314 -1.54 0.12 -3.54
N GLY A 315 -0.99 -1.03 -3.19
CA GLY A 315 -0.37 -1.24 -1.87
C GLY A 315 0.93 -2.02 -1.97
N PHE A 316 1.82 -1.78 -1.00
CA PHE A 316 3.03 -2.54 -0.82
C PHE A 316 2.75 -3.90 -0.19
N PHE A 317 3.46 -4.90 -0.69
CA PHE A 317 3.57 -6.23 -0.13
C PHE A 317 5.02 -6.44 0.27
N ASP A 318 5.22 -6.90 1.50
CA ASP A 318 6.55 -7.05 2.08
C ASP A 318 7.14 -8.44 1.82
N PRO A 319 8.48 -8.56 1.80
CA PRO A 319 9.18 -9.83 1.78
C PRO A 319 8.63 -10.82 2.84
N GLY A 320 8.31 -12.03 2.39
CA GLY A 320 7.72 -13.10 3.20
C GLY A 320 6.20 -13.21 3.11
N PHE A 321 5.49 -12.25 2.49
CA PHE A 321 4.03 -12.30 2.36
C PHE A 321 3.58 -13.54 1.59
N GLY A 322 2.79 -14.41 2.23
CA GLY A 322 2.34 -15.68 1.65
C GLY A 322 3.48 -16.68 1.35
N TYR A 323 4.73 -16.36 1.68
CA TYR A 323 5.91 -17.19 1.41
C TYR A 323 6.51 -17.76 2.69
N GLY A 324 6.48 -17.01 3.80
CA GLY A 324 7.19 -17.34 5.02
C GLY A 324 8.66 -16.95 4.96
N ARG A 325 9.52 -17.56 5.76
CA ARG A 325 10.97 -17.26 5.74
C ARG A 325 11.73 -18.08 4.71
N ASN A 326 11.35 -19.34 4.55
CA ASN A 326 12.05 -20.34 3.74
C ASN A 326 11.14 -20.94 2.65
N GLY A 327 9.99 -20.34 2.40
CA GLY A 327 9.05 -20.81 1.40
C GLY A 327 8.09 -21.88 1.93
N GLU A 328 7.84 -21.91 3.22
CA GLU A 328 6.97 -22.88 3.89
C GLU A 328 5.47 -22.58 3.74
N VAL A 329 5.10 -21.38 3.27
CA VAL A 329 3.69 -20.99 3.10
C VAL A 329 3.27 -21.15 1.64
N GLU A 330 2.13 -21.81 1.42
CA GLU A 330 1.52 -22.10 0.11
C GLU A 330 0.73 -20.89 -0.44
N GLY A 331 1.34 -19.71 -0.41
CA GLY A 331 0.69 -18.46 -0.83
C GLY A 331 -0.37 -17.97 0.12
N THR A 332 -0.84 -16.74 -0.11
CA THR A 332 -2.03 -16.19 0.54
C THR A 332 -2.81 -15.33 -0.44
N LYS A 333 -4.12 -15.16 -0.20
CA LYS A 333 -4.94 -14.29 -1.05
C LYS A 333 -4.63 -12.83 -0.78
N ALA A 334 -4.57 -12.04 -1.84
CA ALA A 334 -4.51 -10.59 -1.75
C ALA A 334 -5.94 -10.05 -1.61
N VAL A 335 -6.17 -9.20 -0.62
CA VAL A 335 -7.42 -8.44 -0.54
C VAL A 335 -7.30 -7.25 -1.48
N LEU A 336 -8.35 -6.98 -2.22
CA LEU A 336 -8.41 -5.90 -3.20
C LEU A 336 -9.57 -4.95 -2.89
N GLU A 337 -9.29 -3.68 -3.05
CA GLU A 337 -10.23 -2.59 -2.96
C GLU A 337 -10.64 -2.14 -4.38
N VAL A 338 -11.93 -2.21 -4.69
CA VAL A 338 -12.46 -1.99 -6.05
C VAL A 338 -13.51 -0.90 -6.01
N ARG A 339 -13.43 0.01 -6.98
CA ARG A 339 -14.44 1.05 -7.20
C ARG A 339 -14.59 1.28 -8.71
N PRO A 340 -15.75 0.94 -9.27
CA PRO A 340 -16.08 1.28 -10.65
C PRO A 340 -16.30 2.78 -10.82
N HIS A 341 -15.98 3.30 -12.00
CA HIS A 341 -16.18 4.69 -12.39
C HIS A 341 -17.20 4.79 -13.53
N ASP A 342 -17.95 5.90 -13.52
CA ASP A 342 -18.87 6.36 -14.56
C ASP A 342 -20.11 5.46 -14.85
N VAL A 343 -19.93 4.14 -15.02
CA VAL A 343 -21.00 3.19 -15.40
C VAL A 343 -20.96 1.89 -14.58
N PRO A 344 -22.09 1.18 -14.44
CA PRO A 344 -22.10 -0.12 -13.78
C PRO A 344 -21.25 -1.13 -14.54
N PHE A 345 -20.48 -1.95 -13.80
CA PHE A 345 -19.52 -2.89 -14.39
C PHE A 345 -19.79 -4.32 -13.93
N ILE A 346 -19.83 -5.27 -14.87
CA ILE A 346 -20.04 -6.69 -14.56
C ILE A 346 -18.68 -7.36 -14.30
N ILE A 347 -18.57 -8.10 -13.20
CA ILE A 347 -17.44 -9.00 -12.94
C ILE A 347 -17.88 -10.47 -12.86
N GLU A 348 -17.00 -11.34 -13.33
CA GLU A 348 -17.13 -12.80 -13.26
C GLU A 348 -15.99 -13.41 -12.43
N ASP A 349 -16.22 -14.62 -11.90
CA ASP A 349 -15.21 -15.34 -11.11
C ASP A 349 -13.93 -15.61 -11.93
N GLY A 350 -12.77 -15.31 -11.35
CA GLY A 350 -11.47 -15.44 -12.01
C GLY A 350 -11.13 -14.36 -13.04
N GLN A 351 -12.00 -13.36 -13.24
CA GLN A 351 -11.69 -12.20 -14.07
C GLN A 351 -10.48 -11.44 -13.52
N ILE A 352 -9.50 -11.15 -14.38
CA ILE A 352 -8.30 -10.40 -14.00
C ILE A 352 -8.70 -8.97 -13.64
N LEU A 353 -8.36 -8.53 -12.43
CA LEU A 353 -8.65 -7.17 -11.97
C LEU A 353 -7.39 -6.33 -11.70
N PHE A 354 -6.26 -6.95 -11.32
CA PHE A 354 -5.05 -6.22 -10.94
C PHE A 354 -3.78 -6.98 -11.27
N LYS A 355 -2.66 -6.28 -11.14
CA LYS A 355 -1.32 -6.79 -11.42
C LYS A 355 -0.42 -6.62 -10.21
N MET A 356 0.40 -7.62 -9.95
CA MET A 356 1.41 -7.64 -8.89
C MET A 356 2.80 -7.45 -9.51
N LYS A 357 3.41 -6.30 -9.26
CA LYS A 357 4.77 -6.00 -9.67
C LYS A 357 5.75 -6.46 -8.61
N TYR A 358 6.79 -7.16 -9.02
CA TYR A 358 7.87 -7.56 -8.13
C TYR A 358 9.05 -6.59 -8.27
N GLU A 359 9.62 -6.23 -7.14
CA GLU A 359 10.79 -5.36 -7.03
C GLU A 359 11.87 -6.10 -6.25
N ARG A 360 13.09 -6.07 -6.75
CA ARG A 360 14.21 -6.76 -6.10
C ARG A 360 14.62 -6.02 -4.83
N MET A 361 14.88 -6.75 -3.75
CA MET A 361 15.50 -6.20 -2.55
C MET A 361 17.00 -5.96 -2.80
N SER A 362 17.56 -4.89 -2.24
CA SER A 362 19.02 -4.67 -2.28
C SER A 362 19.78 -5.71 -1.44
N GLN A 363 19.11 -6.25 -0.42
CA GLN A 363 19.54 -7.36 0.43
C GLN A 363 18.29 -7.96 1.09
N ALA A 364 18.31 -9.25 1.45
CA ALA A 364 17.26 -9.85 2.27
C ALA A 364 17.08 -9.07 3.59
N PRO A 365 15.84 -8.77 4.01
CA PRO A 365 15.62 -8.05 5.25
C PRO A 365 15.81 -8.96 6.47
N GLU A 366 16.30 -8.38 7.56
CA GLU A 366 16.46 -9.08 8.85
C GLU A 366 15.11 -9.38 9.51
N ILE A 367 14.13 -8.51 9.28
CA ILE A 367 12.74 -8.66 9.71
C ILE A 367 11.91 -9.12 8.51
N TRP A 368 10.96 -10.03 8.68
CA TRP A 368 10.08 -10.49 7.61
C TRP A 368 8.61 -10.41 7.99
N TYR A 369 7.75 -10.45 6.99
CA TYR A 369 6.32 -10.44 7.18
C TYR A 369 5.85 -11.70 7.93
N GLY A 370 5.27 -11.53 9.13
CA GLY A 370 4.79 -12.64 9.96
C GLY A 370 4.94 -12.39 11.47
N ALA A 371 5.40 -13.42 12.20
CA ALA A 371 5.31 -13.57 13.66
C ALA A 371 5.96 -12.45 14.49
N GLU A 372 6.99 -11.78 14.00
CA GLU A 372 7.65 -10.67 14.73
C GLU A 372 6.93 -9.32 14.57
N ILE A 373 6.07 -9.16 13.55
CA ILE A 373 5.41 -7.88 13.22
C ILE A 373 3.96 -7.83 13.75
N GLY A 374 3.45 -8.92 14.32
CA GLY A 374 2.03 -9.02 14.68
C GLY A 374 1.11 -8.89 13.46
N SER A 375 1.62 -9.23 12.26
CA SER A 375 0.87 -9.21 11.02
C SER A 375 -0.17 -10.33 11.05
N ASN A 376 -1.41 -9.96 11.37
CA ASN A 376 -2.51 -10.90 11.60
C ASN A 376 -2.94 -11.71 10.36
N TYR A 377 -2.33 -11.56 9.19
CA TYR A 377 -2.91 -11.90 7.87
C TYR A 377 -2.74 -13.36 7.41
N HIS A 378 -2.32 -14.28 8.28
CA HIS A 378 -1.98 -15.64 7.85
C HIS A 378 -3.19 -16.53 7.51
N ASP A 379 -4.40 -16.29 8.06
CA ASP A 379 -5.46 -17.32 8.01
C ASP A 379 -6.89 -16.87 7.63
N GLN A 380 -7.12 -15.63 7.20
CA GLN A 380 -8.47 -15.23 6.74
C GLN A 380 -8.43 -14.58 5.34
N VAL A 381 -9.17 -15.21 4.43
CA VAL A 381 -9.26 -14.93 2.98
C VAL A 381 -9.78 -13.52 2.66
N LEU A 382 -10.75 -13.03 3.45
CA LEU A 382 -11.39 -11.73 3.26
C LEU A 382 -11.36 -10.97 4.58
N ARG A 383 -10.74 -9.79 4.59
CA ARG A 383 -10.59 -8.98 5.80
C ARG A 383 -11.06 -7.56 5.59
N LEU A 384 -11.69 -7.02 6.63
CA LEU A 384 -11.96 -5.59 6.78
C LEU A 384 -10.81 -4.90 7.54
N ALA A 385 -10.87 -3.58 7.66
CA ALA A 385 -9.88 -2.83 8.42
C ALA A 385 -9.83 -3.25 9.91
N LYS A 386 -8.69 -3.02 10.57
CA LYS A 386 -8.44 -3.44 11.96
C LYS A 386 -9.42 -2.87 13.00
N GLN A 387 -10.19 -1.84 12.64
CA GLN A 387 -11.19 -1.21 13.51
C GLN A 387 -12.44 -2.10 13.72
N PHE A 388 -12.69 -3.03 12.80
CA PHE A 388 -13.84 -3.95 12.90
C PHE A 388 -13.48 -5.17 13.75
N LYS A 389 -14.47 -5.68 14.50
CA LYS A 389 -14.36 -6.97 15.18
C LYS A 389 -14.11 -8.06 14.13
N GLN A 390 -13.19 -8.98 14.43
CA GLN A 390 -13.00 -10.16 13.58
C GLN A 390 -14.29 -10.97 13.59
N MET A 391 -14.75 -11.34 12.40
CA MET A 391 -15.90 -12.21 12.18
C MET A 391 -15.49 -13.67 12.24
#